data_AF-A0A2N1TJF8-F1
#
_entry.id   AF-A0A2N1TJF8-F1
#
_cell.length_a   1.000
_cell.length_b   1.000
_cell.length_c   1.000
_cell.angle_alpha   90.00
_cell.angle_beta   90.00
_cell.angle_gamma   90.00
#
_symmetry.space_group_name_H-M   'P 1'
#
loop_
_entity.id
_entity.type
_entity.pdbx_description
1 polymer ?
#
loop_
_entity_poly.entity_id
_entity_poly.type
_entity_poly.pdbx_seq_one_letter_code
_entity_poly.pdbx_strand_id
1 'polypeptide(L)'
;MKDKRQGSRNRGRASFLHKAGFSSPVTNFAASATVAVASQPALPPGEEIYDLMPAHMVDLPLGHLLLQALAVVVAFWLLWLFYRWLTTPVQRPRRTIELSPQQMALRAIARLERSPVWQQRQMKEICESLAGILKTFAHDAHAIGIGPAATSDELLDSLRSGGIVGQIFARCRDLLNNCDRIKFAGARAEANLADSMLGDLKQLITQEDWRS
;
A
#
# COMPACT_ATOMS: atom_id res chain seq x y z
N MET A 1 27.72 -13.10 58.07
CA MET A 1 28.26 -14.45 57.81
C MET A 1 28.69 -14.50 56.35
N LYS A 2 30.01 -14.48 56.09
CA LYS A 2 30.76 -14.90 54.87
C LYS A 2 30.31 -14.32 53.50
N ASP A 3 31.17 -13.97 52.54
CA ASP A 3 32.63 -13.89 52.40
C ASP A 3 32.91 -13.25 51.01
N LYS A 4 34.08 -12.60 50.87
CA LYS A 4 34.92 -12.42 49.65
C LYS A 4 34.35 -11.84 48.35
N ARG A 5 35.11 -11.14 47.50
CA ARG A 5 36.39 -10.38 47.47
C ARG A 5 36.74 -10.32 45.97
N GLN A 6 37.41 -9.24 45.56
CA GLN A 6 38.43 -9.16 44.48
C GLN A 6 37.93 -9.43 43.04
N GLY A 7 38.18 -8.60 42.03
CA GLY A 7 39.29 -7.66 41.82
C GLY A 7 40.33 -8.26 40.87
N SER A 8 40.96 -7.37 40.07
CA SER A 8 42.19 -7.58 39.26
C SER A 8 41.93 -7.90 37.78
N ARG A 9 42.19 -6.94 36.87
CA ARG A 9 43.45 -6.76 36.09
C ARG A 9 43.33 -7.46 34.71
N ASN A 10 43.98 -7.07 33.62
CA ASN A 10 44.85 -5.97 33.19
C ASN A 10 45.31 -6.34 31.77
N ARG A 11 45.49 -5.34 30.90
CA ARG A 11 46.48 -5.23 29.79
C ARG A 11 46.73 -6.38 28.80
N GLY A 12 46.77 -5.97 27.53
CA GLY A 12 47.58 -6.54 26.44
C GLY A 12 46.95 -6.15 25.10
N ARG A 13 47.27 -5.03 24.46
CA ARG A 13 48.51 -4.64 23.76
C ARG A 13 48.82 -5.53 22.54
N ALA A 14 48.63 -4.89 21.38
CA ALA A 14 49.45 -4.94 20.16
C ALA A 14 49.39 -6.17 19.23
N SER A 15 49.04 -5.82 17.98
CA SER A 15 49.70 -6.20 16.72
C SER A 15 49.62 -7.65 16.27
N PHE A 16 49.05 -7.90 15.08
CA PHE A 16 49.83 -8.08 13.85
C PHE A 16 48.92 -8.52 12.69
N LEU A 17 49.14 -7.89 11.53
CA LEU A 17 49.06 -8.41 10.15
C LEU A 17 48.05 -9.52 9.78
N HIS A 18 47.19 -9.22 8.81
CA HIS A 18 46.85 -10.09 7.67
C HIS A 18 46.07 -9.22 6.66
N LYS A 19 46.68 -8.64 5.62
CA LYS A 19 46.96 -9.23 4.31
C LYS A 19 45.74 -9.92 3.67
N ALA A 20 44.93 -9.13 2.96
CA ALA A 20 44.14 -9.53 1.80
C ALA A 20 44.14 -8.29 0.88
N GLY A 21 44.76 -8.26 -0.30
CA GLY A 21 44.74 -9.31 -1.32
C GLY A 21 43.70 -8.98 -2.37
N PHE A 22 43.73 -7.77 -2.96
CA PHE A 22 43.03 -7.46 -4.21
C PHE A 22 44.07 -7.01 -5.23
N SER A 23 44.72 -8.00 -5.84
CA SER A 23 45.49 -7.81 -7.07
C SER A 23 44.50 -7.92 -8.22
N SER A 24 44.15 -6.79 -8.82
CA SER A 24 43.49 -6.74 -10.13
C SER A 24 44.43 -7.37 -11.16
N PRO A 25 44.05 -8.44 -11.89
CA PRO A 25 44.77 -8.78 -13.09
C PRO A 25 44.38 -7.75 -14.16
N VAL A 26 45.26 -6.77 -14.38
CA VAL A 26 45.24 -5.97 -15.61
C VAL A 26 45.73 -6.90 -16.71
N THR A 27 44.81 -7.59 -17.38
CA THR A 27 45.12 -8.39 -18.56
C THR A 27 45.37 -7.45 -19.74
N ASN A 28 46.62 -7.05 -19.89
CA ASN A 28 47.12 -6.48 -21.13
C ASN A 28 47.09 -7.57 -22.21
N PHE A 29 46.04 -7.59 -23.03
CA PHE A 29 46.02 -8.35 -24.27
C PHE A 29 46.78 -7.56 -25.35
N ALA A 30 48.11 -7.62 -25.29
CA ALA A 30 48.96 -7.28 -26.43
C ALA A 30 49.01 -8.50 -27.37
N ALA A 31 47.93 -8.74 -28.11
CA ALA A 31 47.92 -9.72 -29.18
C ALA A 31 48.64 -9.12 -30.40
N SER A 32 49.96 -9.29 -30.47
CA SER A 32 50.71 -9.10 -31.71
C SER A 32 50.42 -10.29 -32.61
N ALA A 33 49.40 -10.17 -33.46
CA ALA A 33 49.19 -11.10 -34.56
C ALA A 33 50.26 -10.82 -35.63
N THR A 34 51.35 -11.59 -35.62
CA THR A 34 52.23 -11.70 -36.78
C THR A 34 51.43 -12.35 -37.91
N VAL A 35 50.93 -11.53 -38.83
CA VAL A 35 50.34 -12.00 -40.09
C VAL A 35 51.47 -12.60 -40.91
N ALA A 36 51.56 -13.93 -40.94
CA ALA A 36 52.31 -14.63 -41.96
C ALA A 36 51.58 -14.38 -43.29
N VAL A 37 52.08 -13.42 -44.07
CA VAL A 37 51.64 -13.23 -45.46
C VAL A 37 52.19 -14.42 -46.25
N ALA A 38 51.35 -15.44 -46.43
CA ALA A 38 51.59 -16.46 -47.42
C ALA A 38 51.50 -15.78 -48.80
N SER A 39 52.65 -15.54 -49.43
CA SER A 39 52.73 -15.09 -50.81
C SER A 39 52.11 -16.16 -51.70
N GLN A 40 50.92 -15.88 -52.25
CA GLN A 40 50.28 -16.75 -53.22
C GLN A 40 51.11 -16.75 -54.52
N PRO A 41 51.36 -17.91 -55.15
CA PRO A 41 51.95 -17.92 -56.49
C PRO A 41 50.96 -17.25 -57.46
N ALA A 42 51.47 -16.36 -58.31
CA ALA A 42 50.66 -15.68 -59.33
C ALA A 42 50.02 -16.74 -60.24
N LEU A 43 48.69 -16.72 -60.30
CA LEU A 43 47.90 -17.62 -61.14
C LEU A 43 48.08 -17.29 -62.64
N PRO A 44 48.04 -18.28 -63.53
CA PRO A 44 48.12 -18.07 -64.98
C PRO A 44 46.90 -17.28 -65.49
N PRO A 45 47.07 -16.45 -66.54
CA PRO A 45 46.02 -15.56 -67.01
C PRO A 45 44.90 -16.35 -67.71
N GLY A 46 43.67 -16.26 -67.20
CA GLY A 46 42.49 -16.78 -67.91
C GLY A 46 41.32 -17.30 -67.09
N GLU A 47 41.40 -17.38 -65.76
CA GLU A 47 40.25 -17.79 -64.94
C GLU A 47 39.54 -16.58 -64.33
N GLU A 48 38.34 -16.32 -64.85
CA GLU A 48 37.41 -15.30 -64.38
C GLU A 48 36.93 -15.64 -62.96
N ILE A 49 37.04 -14.66 -62.06
CA ILE A 49 36.51 -14.75 -60.71
C ILE A 49 34.98 -14.72 -60.81
N TYR A 50 34.31 -15.81 -60.43
CA TYR A 50 32.84 -15.85 -60.34
C TYR A 50 32.35 -14.85 -59.29
N ASP A 51 31.58 -13.86 -59.75
CA ASP A 51 31.10 -12.74 -58.95
C ASP A 51 30.10 -13.20 -57.86
N LEU A 52 30.24 -12.62 -56.67
CA LEU A 52 29.43 -12.96 -55.51
C LEU A 52 27.98 -12.50 -55.74
N MET A 53 27.02 -13.36 -55.41
CA MET A 53 25.58 -13.10 -55.48
C MET A 53 25.24 -11.67 -55.00
N PRO A 54 24.52 -10.86 -55.79
CA PRO A 54 24.37 -9.44 -55.49
C PRO A 54 23.65 -9.27 -54.16
N ALA A 55 24.27 -8.52 -53.25
CA ALA A 55 23.69 -8.17 -51.97
C ALA A 55 22.36 -7.44 -52.21
N HIS A 56 21.25 -8.13 -51.94
CA HIS A 56 19.94 -7.50 -51.88
C HIS A 56 19.99 -6.51 -50.71
N MET A 57 20.09 -5.22 -51.04
CA MET A 57 19.87 -4.17 -50.07
C MET A 57 18.41 -4.28 -49.63
N VAL A 58 18.20 -4.90 -48.47
CA VAL A 58 16.94 -4.74 -47.77
C VAL A 58 16.92 -3.28 -47.38
N ASP A 59 16.19 -2.46 -48.15
CA ASP A 59 15.80 -1.11 -47.77
C ASP A 59 14.98 -1.25 -46.48
N LEU A 60 15.65 -1.38 -45.35
CA LEU A 60 15.04 -1.29 -44.03
C LEU A 60 14.73 0.19 -43.84
N PRO A 61 13.46 0.62 -43.92
CA PRO A 61 13.13 2.02 -43.76
C PRO A 61 13.34 2.36 -42.28
N LEU A 62 14.56 2.79 -41.94
CA LEU A 62 14.96 3.18 -40.58
C LEU A 62 13.95 4.16 -39.97
N GLY A 63 13.33 5.01 -40.79
CA GLY A 63 12.25 5.90 -40.39
C GLY A 63 11.00 5.17 -39.85
N HIS A 64 10.58 4.08 -40.49
CA HIS A 64 9.43 3.29 -40.01
C HIS A 64 9.76 2.57 -38.70
N LEU A 65 10.96 2.02 -38.58
CA LEU A 65 11.43 1.40 -37.34
C LEU A 65 11.49 2.41 -36.18
N LEU A 66 11.95 3.63 -36.45
CA LEU A 66 12.02 4.70 -35.47
C LEU A 66 10.62 5.20 -35.07
N LEU A 67 9.69 5.28 -36.03
CA LEU A 67 8.29 5.62 -35.76
C LEU A 67 7.59 4.54 -34.91
N GLN A 68 7.84 3.27 -35.21
CA GLN A 68 7.28 2.15 -34.46
C GLN A 68 7.86 2.09 -33.04
N ALA A 69 9.17 2.33 -32.87
CA ALA A 69 9.80 2.45 -31.56
C ALA A 69 9.19 3.61 -30.75
N LEU A 70 9.00 4.78 -31.38
CA LEU A 70 8.36 5.93 -30.75
C LEU A 70 6.92 5.62 -30.33
N ALA A 71 6.15 4.94 -31.19
CA ALA A 71 4.78 4.56 -30.89
C ALA A 71 4.69 3.63 -29.67
N VAL A 72 5.63 2.67 -29.54
CA VAL A 72 5.71 1.79 -28.36
C VAL A 72 6.01 2.59 -27.10
N VAL A 73 6.95 3.53 -27.15
CA VAL A 73 7.31 4.39 -26.01
C VAL A 73 6.11 5.25 -25.58
N VAL A 74 5.40 5.86 -26.53
CA VAL A 74 4.21 6.67 -26.25
C VAL A 74 3.09 5.82 -25.67
N ALA A 75 2.85 4.62 -26.21
CA ALA A 75 1.85 3.69 -25.67
C ALA A 75 2.18 3.28 -24.23
N PHE A 76 3.45 2.95 -23.94
CA PHE A 76 3.89 2.61 -22.59
C PHE A 76 3.78 3.79 -21.63
N TRP A 77 4.10 5.00 -22.09
CA TRP A 77 3.99 6.22 -21.30
C TRP A 77 2.53 6.56 -20.96
N LEU A 78 1.63 6.45 -21.94
CA LEU A 78 0.18 6.63 -21.74
C LEU A 78 -0.40 5.58 -20.80
N LEU A 79 -0.01 4.31 -20.97
CA LEU A 79 -0.44 3.22 -20.10
C LEU A 79 0.04 3.47 -18.67
N TRP A 80 1.31 3.84 -18.49
CA TRP A 80 1.86 4.18 -17.18
C TRP A 80 1.14 5.37 -16.55
N LEU A 81 0.85 6.42 -17.33
CA LEU A 81 0.09 7.58 -16.86
C LEU A 81 -1.34 7.20 -16.45
N PHE A 82 -1.99 6.34 -17.22
CA PHE A 82 -3.33 5.82 -16.94
C PHE A 82 -3.35 4.97 -15.66
N TYR A 83 -2.38 4.06 -15.50
CA TYR A 83 -2.22 3.28 -14.28
C TYR A 83 -1.92 4.17 -13.08
N ARG A 84 -1.05 5.17 -13.24
CA ARG A 84 -0.76 6.15 -12.19
C ARG A 84 -2.01 6.94 -11.83
N TRP A 85 -2.83 7.33 -12.80
CA TRP A 85 -4.07 8.04 -12.53
C TRP A 85 -5.11 7.17 -11.80
N LEU A 86 -5.22 5.88 -12.14
CA LEU A 86 -6.08 4.91 -11.44
C LEU A 86 -5.59 4.59 -10.02
N THR A 87 -4.27 4.52 -9.82
CA THR A 87 -3.66 4.09 -8.55
C THR A 87 -3.29 5.23 -7.62
N THR A 88 -3.33 6.49 -8.07
CA THR A 88 -3.14 7.64 -7.18
C THR A 88 -4.40 7.73 -6.31
N PRO A 89 -4.33 7.43 -5.00
CA PRO A 89 -5.45 7.70 -4.13
C PRO A 89 -5.71 9.19 -4.23
N VAL A 90 -6.92 9.56 -4.67
CA VAL A 90 -7.37 10.95 -4.65
C VAL A 90 -7.30 11.37 -3.19
N GLN A 91 -6.19 12.01 -2.81
CA GLN A 91 -6.07 12.82 -1.61
C GLN A 91 -7.06 13.94 -1.84
N ARG A 92 -8.34 13.67 -1.57
CA ARG A 92 -9.39 14.67 -1.66
C ARG A 92 -8.93 15.75 -0.71
N PRO A 93 -8.59 16.96 -1.20
CA PRO A 93 -8.45 18.08 -0.30
C PRO A 93 -9.79 18.13 0.42
N ARG A 94 -9.77 17.82 1.72
CA ARG A 94 -10.92 17.85 2.59
C ARG A 94 -11.36 19.30 2.54
N ARG A 95 -12.26 19.64 1.61
CA ARG A 95 -13.00 20.88 1.67
C ARG A 95 -13.64 20.82 3.03
N THR A 96 -13.13 21.64 3.94
CA THR A 96 -13.74 22.04 5.19
C THR A 96 -15.01 22.79 4.81
N ILE A 97 -15.99 22.03 4.32
CA ILE A 97 -17.36 22.42 4.51
C ILE A 97 -17.55 22.15 5.99
N GLU A 98 -17.88 23.19 6.74
CA GLU A 98 -18.29 23.12 8.15
C GLU A 98 -19.60 22.31 8.28
N LEU A 99 -19.58 21.04 7.86
CA LEU A 99 -20.65 20.11 8.18
C LEU A 99 -20.52 19.81 9.66
N SER A 100 -21.62 19.90 10.38
CA SER A 100 -21.68 19.41 11.74
C SER A 100 -21.27 17.92 11.76
N PRO A 101 -20.59 17.44 12.82
CA PRO A 101 -20.22 16.03 12.97
C PRO A 101 -21.40 15.07 12.75
N GLN A 102 -22.60 15.49 13.16
CA GLN A 102 -23.85 14.80 12.91
C GLN A 102 -24.17 14.63 11.42
N GLN A 103 -24.11 15.70 10.63
CA GLN A 103 -24.35 15.64 9.19
C GLN A 103 -23.33 14.76 8.48
N MET A 104 -22.06 14.76 8.93
CA MET A 104 -21.04 13.85 8.40
C MET A 104 -21.38 12.38 8.67
N ALA A 105 -21.81 12.07 9.90
CA ALA A 105 -22.17 10.70 10.28
C ALA A 105 -23.43 10.22 9.53
N LEU A 106 -24.45 11.07 9.38
CA LEU A 106 -25.64 10.76 8.57
C LEU A 106 -25.31 10.54 7.10
N ARG A 107 -24.39 11.33 6.53
CA ARG A 107 -23.91 11.12 5.16
C ARG A 107 -23.15 9.80 5.03
N ALA A 108 -22.34 9.44 6.03
CA ALA A 108 -21.62 8.17 6.04
C ALA A 108 -22.58 6.98 6.09
N ILE A 109 -23.64 7.07 6.89
CA ILE A 109 -24.73 6.09 6.94
C ILE A 109 -25.43 5.96 5.58
N ALA A 110 -25.83 7.08 4.96
CA ALA A 110 -26.47 7.05 3.64
C ALA A 110 -25.56 6.44 2.56
N ARG A 111 -24.23 6.58 2.71
CA ARG A 111 -23.26 5.94 1.84
C ARG A 111 -23.17 4.43 2.10
N LEU A 112 -23.24 4.00 3.36
CA LEU A 112 -23.27 2.58 3.72
C LEU A 112 -24.50 1.89 3.14
N GLU A 113 -25.69 2.48 3.25
CA GLU A 113 -26.93 1.92 2.69
C GLU A 113 -26.89 1.72 1.17
N ARG A 114 -26.19 2.61 0.44
CA ARG A 114 -26.01 2.53 -1.01
C ARG A 114 -24.83 1.66 -1.44
N SER A 115 -24.01 1.22 -0.50
CA SER A 115 -22.81 0.45 -0.80
C SER A 115 -23.16 -0.98 -1.21
N PRO A 116 -22.30 -1.63 -2.03
CA PRO A 116 -22.49 -3.04 -2.38
C PRO A 116 -22.42 -3.95 -1.14
N VAL A 117 -21.73 -3.53 -0.08
CA VAL A 117 -21.63 -4.25 1.20
C VAL A 117 -23.01 -4.46 1.83
N TRP A 118 -23.85 -3.42 1.79
CA TRP A 118 -25.22 -3.48 2.28
C TRP A 118 -26.10 -4.37 1.40
N GLN A 119 -25.98 -4.23 0.07
CA GLN A 119 -26.73 -5.02 -0.91
C GLN A 119 -26.39 -6.52 -0.83
N GLN A 120 -25.12 -6.84 -0.64
CA GLN A 120 -24.61 -8.20 -0.52
C GLN A 120 -24.82 -8.78 0.90
N ARG A 121 -25.44 -8.01 1.80
CA ARG A 121 -25.71 -8.38 3.21
C ARG A 121 -24.46 -8.94 3.91
N GLN A 122 -23.30 -8.34 3.63
CA GLN A 122 -22.03 -8.73 4.25
C GLN A 122 -21.97 -8.23 5.69
N MET A 123 -22.59 -8.98 6.60
CA MET A 123 -22.82 -8.52 7.97
C MET A 123 -21.54 -8.09 8.70
N LYS A 124 -20.44 -8.82 8.52
CA LYS A 124 -19.14 -8.48 9.11
C LYS A 124 -18.69 -7.06 8.72
N GLU A 125 -18.75 -6.77 7.41
CA GLU A 125 -18.36 -5.46 6.89
C GLU A 125 -19.37 -4.36 7.25
N ILE A 126 -20.67 -4.68 7.32
CA ILE A 126 -21.70 -3.76 7.82
C ILE A 126 -21.38 -3.38 9.27
N CYS A 127 -21.14 -4.35 10.16
CA CYS A 127 -20.81 -4.10 11.56
C CYS A 127 -19.52 -3.30 11.72
N GLU A 128 -18.48 -3.60 10.95
CA GLU A 128 -17.23 -2.85 10.95
C GLU A 128 -17.46 -1.40 10.50
N SER A 129 -18.28 -1.19 9.48
CA SER A 129 -18.66 0.14 9.00
C SER A 129 -19.48 0.91 10.04
N LEU A 130 -20.47 0.28 10.68
CA LEU A 130 -21.29 0.91 11.72
C LEU A 130 -20.44 1.33 12.93
N ALA A 131 -19.57 0.44 13.42
CA ALA A 131 -18.66 0.74 14.50
C ALA A 131 -17.69 1.87 14.13
N GLY A 132 -17.18 1.87 12.90
CA GLY A 132 -16.32 2.94 12.38
C GLY A 132 -17.03 4.31 12.33
N ILE A 133 -18.28 4.34 11.87
CA ILE A 133 -19.09 5.58 11.85
C ILE A 133 -19.32 6.09 13.27
N LEU A 134 -19.70 5.21 14.21
CA LEU A 134 -19.89 5.59 15.61
C LEU A 134 -18.61 6.16 16.24
N LYS A 135 -17.47 5.49 16.05
CA LYS A 135 -16.16 5.92 16.56
C LYS A 135 -15.76 7.28 16.01
N THR A 136 -15.97 7.50 14.71
CA THR A 136 -15.68 8.78 14.06
C THR A 136 -16.60 9.87 14.59
N PHE A 137 -17.91 9.60 14.72
CA PHE A 137 -18.86 10.55 15.26
C PHE A 137 -18.53 10.94 16.71
N ALA A 138 -18.26 9.98 17.59
CA ALA A 138 -17.93 10.25 18.99
C ALA A 138 -16.67 11.14 19.13
N HIS A 139 -15.67 10.91 18.29
CA HIS A 139 -14.47 11.74 18.24
C HIS A 139 -14.74 13.13 17.68
N ASP A 140 -15.40 13.24 16.52
CA ASP A 140 -15.64 14.53 15.87
C ASP A 140 -16.65 15.40 16.65
N ALA A 141 -17.66 14.80 17.29
CA ALA A 141 -18.72 15.51 18.01
C ALA A 141 -18.34 15.86 19.46
N HIS A 142 -17.64 14.98 20.16
CA HIS A 142 -17.40 15.11 21.60
C HIS A 142 -15.92 15.06 22.00
N ALA A 143 -15.00 14.96 21.04
CA ALA A 143 -13.57 14.77 21.26
C ALA A 143 -13.25 13.52 22.11
N ILE A 144 -14.05 12.46 21.94
CA ILE A 144 -13.93 11.21 22.70
C ILE A 144 -13.12 10.18 21.91
N GLY A 145 -12.06 9.64 22.53
CA GLY A 145 -11.21 8.59 21.96
C GLY A 145 -10.33 9.06 20.79
N ILE A 146 -9.68 8.09 20.11
CA ILE A 146 -8.72 8.31 19.00
C ILE A 146 -9.42 8.21 17.62
N GLY A 147 -10.72 8.49 17.57
CA GLY A 147 -11.50 8.42 16.32
C GLY A 147 -11.64 7.00 15.76
N PRO A 148 -11.67 6.80 14.43
CA PRO A 148 -11.92 5.51 13.81
C PRO A 148 -10.87 4.44 14.15
N ALA A 149 -9.68 4.85 14.59
CA ALA A 149 -8.60 3.96 14.98
C ALA A 149 -8.79 3.35 16.40
N ALA A 150 -9.69 3.90 17.21
CA ALA A 150 -9.95 3.41 18.56
C ALA A 150 -10.52 1.98 18.54
N THR A 151 -10.12 1.16 19.50
CA THR A 151 -10.79 -0.13 19.73
C THR A 151 -12.18 0.07 20.33
N SER A 152 -13.04 -0.96 20.29
CA SER A 152 -14.38 -0.88 20.90
C SER A 152 -14.29 -0.58 22.40
N ASP A 153 -13.38 -1.24 23.10
CA ASP A 153 -13.16 -1.08 24.54
C ASP A 153 -12.60 0.30 24.89
N GLU A 154 -11.58 0.77 24.14
CA GLU A 154 -11.03 2.12 24.33
C GLU A 154 -12.08 3.21 24.13
N LEU A 155 -12.96 3.05 23.13
CA LEU A 155 -14.06 3.99 22.93
C LEU A 155 -15.02 3.97 24.12
N LEU A 156 -15.39 2.78 24.63
CA LEU A 156 -16.30 2.66 25.76
C LEU A 156 -15.72 3.25 27.05
N ASP A 157 -14.44 3.02 27.32
CA ASP A 157 -13.74 3.65 28.45
C ASP A 157 -13.68 5.18 28.30
N SER A 158 -13.47 5.66 27.07
CA SER A 158 -13.49 7.09 26.76
C SER A 158 -14.89 7.71 26.93
N LEU A 159 -15.96 7.00 26.54
CA LEU A 159 -17.34 7.44 26.74
C LEU A 159 -17.69 7.49 28.23
N ARG A 160 -17.24 6.50 29.01
CA ARG A 160 -17.46 6.45 30.46
C ARG A 160 -16.75 7.59 31.18
N SER A 161 -15.49 7.84 30.85
CA SER A 161 -14.70 8.94 31.45
C SER A 161 -15.14 10.32 30.97
N GLY A 162 -15.72 10.41 29.76
CA GLY A 162 -16.20 11.65 29.15
C GLY A 162 -17.52 12.20 29.71
N GLY A 163 -18.10 11.60 30.76
CA GLY A 163 -19.33 12.08 31.41
C GLY A 163 -20.58 11.90 30.55
N ILE A 164 -20.61 10.89 29.69
CA ILE A 164 -21.77 10.60 28.83
C ILE A 164 -22.96 10.13 29.67
N VAL A 165 -24.17 10.55 29.28
CA VAL A 165 -25.42 10.09 29.88
C VAL A 165 -25.49 8.56 29.86
N GLY A 166 -25.77 7.94 31.00
CA GLY A 166 -25.72 6.47 31.15
C GLY A 166 -26.58 5.69 30.15
N GLN A 167 -27.71 6.24 29.72
CA GLN A 167 -28.57 5.62 28.70
C GLN A 167 -27.91 5.58 27.32
N ILE A 168 -27.21 6.65 26.93
CA ILE A 168 -26.49 6.74 25.65
C ILE A 168 -25.29 5.80 25.69
N PHE A 169 -24.55 5.79 26.80
CA PHE A 169 -23.45 4.85 27.02
C PHE A 169 -23.91 3.39 26.87
N ALA A 170 -25.03 3.02 27.50
CA ALA A 170 -25.59 1.67 27.40
C ALA A 170 -25.90 1.29 25.95
N ARG A 171 -26.55 2.18 25.19
CA ARG A 171 -26.85 1.95 23.76
C ARG A 171 -25.59 1.81 22.90
N CYS A 172 -24.58 2.66 23.09
CA CYS A 172 -23.31 2.56 22.39
C CYS A 172 -22.61 1.22 22.69
N ARG A 173 -22.59 0.81 23.96
CA ARG A 173 -22.04 -0.47 24.41
C ARG A 173 -22.76 -1.65 23.76
N ASP A 174 -24.09 -1.64 23.79
CA ASP A 174 -24.88 -2.74 23.26
C ASP A 174 -24.71 -2.86 21.73
N LEU A 175 -24.64 -1.72 21.01
CA LEU A 175 -24.35 -1.68 19.57
C LEU A 175 -22.96 -2.26 19.25
N LEU A 176 -21.91 -1.82 19.95
CA LEU A 176 -20.54 -2.31 19.73
C LEU A 176 -20.39 -3.79 20.10
N ASN A 177 -20.99 -4.23 21.21
CA ASN A 177 -20.99 -5.64 21.59
C ASN A 177 -21.69 -6.51 20.54
N ASN A 178 -22.79 -6.04 19.97
CA ASN A 178 -23.46 -6.76 18.89
C ASN A 178 -22.58 -6.87 17.65
N CYS A 179 -21.89 -5.79 17.26
CA CYS A 179 -20.91 -5.83 16.18
C CYS A 179 -19.78 -6.84 16.45
N ASP A 180 -19.21 -6.84 17.65
CA ASP A 180 -18.11 -7.74 18.01
C ASP A 180 -18.56 -9.19 18.06
N ARG A 181 -19.77 -9.47 18.58
CA ARG A 181 -20.36 -10.82 18.51
C ARG A 181 -20.48 -11.32 17.07
N ILE A 182 -20.92 -10.49 16.13
CA ILE A 182 -21.02 -10.89 14.71
C ILE A 182 -19.62 -11.12 14.13
N LYS A 183 -18.67 -10.24 14.44
CA LYS A 183 -17.28 -10.31 13.95
C LYS A 183 -16.56 -11.58 14.42
N PHE A 184 -16.79 -12.01 15.66
CA PHE A 184 -16.06 -13.13 16.28
C PHE A 184 -16.84 -14.43 16.36
N ALA A 185 -18.16 -14.40 16.56
CA ALA A 185 -18.96 -15.63 16.67
C ALA A 185 -19.40 -16.17 15.30
N GLY A 186 -19.09 -15.48 14.20
CA GLY A 186 -19.48 -15.90 12.85
C GLY A 186 -20.99 -16.02 12.67
N ALA A 187 -21.76 -15.36 13.53
CA ALA A 187 -23.21 -15.44 13.52
C ALA A 187 -23.72 -14.96 12.16
N ARG A 188 -24.50 -15.80 11.47
CA ARG A 188 -25.36 -15.34 10.38
C ARG A 188 -26.42 -14.44 11.00
N ALA A 189 -26.08 -13.17 11.14
CA ALA A 189 -27.04 -12.19 11.59
C ALA A 189 -28.05 -11.97 10.47
N GLU A 190 -29.32 -12.03 10.83
CA GLU A 190 -30.42 -11.86 9.91
C GLU A 190 -30.46 -10.40 9.42
N ALA A 191 -30.99 -10.18 8.21
CA ALA A 191 -31.12 -8.85 7.63
C ALA A 191 -31.80 -7.84 8.58
N ASN A 192 -32.79 -8.31 9.34
CA ASN A 192 -33.53 -7.52 10.33
C ASN A 192 -32.62 -6.94 11.43
N LEU A 193 -31.54 -7.64 11.80
CA LEU A 193 -30.62 -7.15 12.83
C LEU A 193 -29.75 -5.99 12.31
N ALA A 194 -29.27 -6.07 11.06
CA ALA A 194 -28.54 -4.95 10.45
C ALA A 194 -29.40 -3.69 10.37
N ASP A 195 -30.66 -3.85 9.96
CA ASP A 195 -31.61 -2.75 9.84
C ASP A 195 -31.90 -2.12 11.22
N SER A 196 -32.05 -2.94 12.27
CA SER A 196 -32.18 -2.46 13.67
C SER A 196 -30.95 -1.71 14.15
N MET A 197 -29.75 -2.28 13.98
CA MET A 197 -28.49 -1.66 14.41
C MET A 197 -28.23 -0.33 13.71
N LEU A 198 -28.61 -0.24 12.43
CA LEU A 198 -28.53 1.02 11.70
C LEU A 198 -29.54 2.05 12.22
N GLY A 199 -30.76 1.62 12.56
CA GLY A 199 -31.76 2.46 13.23
C GLY A 199 -31.26 2.99 14.57
N ASP A 200 -30.67 2.13 15.39
CA ASP A 200 -30.09 2.50 16.69
C ASP A 200 -28.97 3.53 16.54
N LEU A 201 -28.08 3.32 15.56
CA LEU A 201 -27.01 4.27 15.26
C LEU A 201 -27.55 5.63 14.79
N LYS A 202 -28.57 5.63 13.91
CA LYS A 202 -29.22 6.88 13.45
C LYS A 202 -29.85 7.63 14.63
N GLN A 203 -30.53 6.92 15.54
CA GLN A 203 -31.12 7.52 16.73
C GLN A 203 -30.05 8.13 17.64
N LEU A 204 -28.95 7.41 17.87
CA LEU A 204 -27.81 7.89 18.67
C LEU A 204 -27.20 9.17 18.10
N ILE A 205 -27.02 9.25 16.78
CA ILE A 205 -26.46 10.43 16.11
C ILE A 205 -27.43 11.61 16.11
N THR A 206 -28.73 11.35 16.06
CA THR A 206 -29.76 12.41 16.05
C THR A 206 -29.94 13.02 17.45
N GLN A 207 -29.56 12.30 18.50
CA GLN A 207 -29.67 12.76 19.88
C GLN A 207 -28.56 13.78 20.19
N GLU A 208 -28.93 15.04 20.46
CA GLU A 208 -27.98 16.15 20.63
C GLU A 208 -27.35 16.19 22.05
N ASP A 209 -28.01 15.62 23.05
CA ASP A 209 -27.62 15.74 24.47
C ASP A 209 -26.85 14.52 24.99
N TRP A 210 -25.60 14.37 24.54
CA TRP A 210 -24.72 13.28 25.02
C TRP A 210 -24.09 13.56 26.38
N ARG A 211 -23.97 14.82 26.78
CA ARG A 211 -23.42 15.26 28.06
C ARG A 211 -24.55 15.82 28.93
N SER A 212 -24.61 15.37 30.18
CA SER A 212 -25.47 15.92 31.23
C SER A 212 -24.77 17.05 31.98
#